data_AF-A0A3D5JBD8-F1
#
_entry.id   AF-A0A3D5JBD8-F1
#
_cell.length_a   1.000
_cell.length_b   1.000
_cell.length_c   1.000
_cell.angle_alpha   90.00
_cell.angle_beta   90.00
_cell.angle_gamma   90.00
#
_symmetry.space_group_name_H-M   'P 1'
#
loop_
_entity.id
_entity.type
_entity.pdbx_description
1 polymer ?
#
loop_
_entity_poly.entity_id
_entity_poly.type
_entity_poly.pdbx_seq_one_letter_code
_entity_poly.pdbx_strand_id
1 'polypeptide(L)' 'NIFGGIVRCDMVAAGVVAAIKNVDLKMPVVVRLEGTNAAEAHQIVNDSGLGTRLRMADGLRDAAEKAVAAVA' A
#
# COMPACT_ATOMS: atom_id res chain seq x y z
N ASN A 1 3.25 -3.52 -5.61
CA ASN A 1 3.12 -4.98 -5.52
C ASN A 1 4.46 -5.53 -5.04
N ILE A 2 4.57 -5.97 -3.79
CA ILE A 2 5.82 -6.42 -3.18
C ILE A 2 5.55 -7.71 -2.38
N PHE A 3 6.42 -8.69 -2.50
CA PHE A 3 6.42 -9.89 -1.67
C PHE A 3 7.52 -9.78 -0.62
N GLY A 4 7.15 -9.65 0.66
CA GLY A 4 8.06 -9.60 1.79
C GLY A 4 8.35 -11.00 2.35
N GLY A 5 9.48 -11.59 1.96
CA GLY A 5 9.98 -12.83 2.59
C GLY A 5 10.83 -12.49 3.82
N ILE A 6 12.11 -12.23 3.57
CA ILE A 6 13.08 -11.81 4.59
C ILE A 6 12.79 -10.38 5.09
N VAL A 7 12.39 -9.50 4.17
CA VAL A 7 11.98 -8.13 4.50
C VAL A 7 10.52 -8.15 4.94
N ARG A 8 10.23 -7.62 6.13
CA ARG A 8 8.87 -7.57 6.68
C ARG A 8 8.02 -6.52 5.97
N CYS A 9 6.77 -6.87 5.65
CA CYS A 9 5.84 -6.02 4.93
C CYS A 9 5.44 -4.77 5.71
N ASP A 10 5.43 -4.83 7.04
CA ASP A 10 5.12 -3.68 7.91
C ASP A 10 6.15 -2.54 7.77
N MET A 11 7.45 -2.87 7.71
CA MET A 11 8.51 -1.90 7.43
C MET A 11 8.35 -1.27 6.04
N VAL A 12 7.98 -2.08 5.05
CA VAL A 12 7.71 -1.59 3.68
C VAL A 12 6.51 -0.64 3.68
N ALA A 13 5.41 -1.00 4.34
CA ALA A 13 4.23 -0.15 4.46
C ALA A 13 4.54 1.19 5.13
N ALA A 14 5.30 1.18 6.25
CA ALA A 14 5.72 2.39 6.93
C ALA A 14 6.57 3.30 6.03
N GLY A 15 7.50 2.72 5.25
CA GLY A 15 8.31 3.45 4.28
C GLY A 15 7.48 4.09 3.17
N VAL A 16 6.50 3.36 2.63
CA VAL A 16 5.58 3.90 1.61
C VAL A 16 4.75 5.05 2.16
N VAL A 17 4.17 4.91 3.36
CA VAL A 17 3.39 5.96 4.01
C VAL A 17 4.24 7.22 4.22
N ALA A 18 5.49 7.07 4.70
CA ALA A 18 6.42 8.18 4.87
C ALA A 18 6.75 8.86 3.55
N ALA A 19 7.02 8.09 2.49
CA ALA A 19 7.31 8.62 1.16
C ALA A 19 6.14 9.45 0.60
N ILE A 20 4.90 8.96 0.74
CA ILE A 20 3.71 9.69 0.25
C ILE A 20 3.51 11.01 1.00
N LYS A 21 3.77 11.03 2.31
CA LYS A 21 3.69 12.25 3.12
C LYS A 21 4.75 13.29 2.74
N ASN A 22 5.94 12.83 2.36
CA ASN A 22 7.08 13.72 2.04
C ASN A 22 7.08 14.23 0.60
N VAL A 23 6.58 13.44 -0.36
CA VAL A 23 6.75 13.71 -1.81
C VAL A 23 5.54 14.46 -2.41
N ASP A 24 4.51 14.77 -1.62
CA ASP A 24 3.23 15.36 -2.08
C ASP A 24 2.70 14.72 -3.36
N LEU A 25 2.53 13.40 -3.30
CA LEU A 25 1.98 12.63 -4.42
C LEU A 25 0.53 13.02 -4.68
N LYS A 26 0.29 13.58 -5.88
CA LYS A 26 -1.04 13.97 -6.39
C LYS A 26 -1.82 12.80 -7.00
N MET A 27 -1.12 11.73 -7.37
CA MET A 27 -1.71 10.53 -7.96
C MET A 27 -2.00 9.50 -6.87
N PRO A 28 -3.12 8.76 -6.95
CA PRO A 28 -3.41 7.68 -6.01
C PRO A 28 -2.47 6.49 -6.22
N VAL A 29 -2.12 5.84 -5.12
CA VAL A 29 -1.20 4.70 -5.06
C VAL A 29 -1.96 3.48 -4.57
N VAL A 30 -1.84 2.37 -5.30
CA VAL A 30 -2.34 1.06 -4.87
C VAL A 30 -1.15 0.17 -4.51
N VAL A 31 -1.14 -0.34 -3.29
CA VAL A 31 -0.13 -1.27 -2.78
C VAL A 31 -0.74 -2.64 -2.54
N ARG A 32 0.01 -3.69 -2.86
CA ARG A 32 -0.29 -5.08 -2.53
C ARG A 32 0.98 -5.64 -1.89
N LEU A 33 0.87 -6.09 -0.65
CA LEU A 33 1.96 -6.58 0.18
C LEU A 33 1.62 -7.99 0.65
N GLU A 34 2.46 -8.96 0.30
CA GLU A 34 2.27 -10.35 0.72
C GLU A 34 3.52 -10.89 1.40
N GLY A 35 3.35 -11.71 2.45
CA GLY A 35 4.44 -12.35 3.17
C GLY A 35 4.48 -11.95 4.65
N THR A 36 5.69 -11.87 5.22
CA THR A 36 5.90 -11.68 6.66
C THR A 36 5.32 -10.34 7.12
N ASN A 37 4.43 -10.38 8.12
CA ASN A 37 3.72 -9.22 8.68
C ASN A 37 2.84 -8.45 7.67
N ALA A 38 2.24 -9.14 6.70
CA ALA A 38 1.32 -8.52 5.76
C ALA A 38 0.06 -7.94 6.44
N ALA A 39 -0.46 -8.58 7.50
CA ALA A 39 -1.63 -8.10 8.23
C ALA A 39 -1.35 -6.76 8.93
N GLU A 40 -0.19 -6.62 9.57
CA GLU A 40 0.26 -5.38 10.20
C GLU A 40 0.51 -4.29 9.16
N ALA A 41 1.03 -4.66 7.99
CA ALA A 41 1.18 -3.74 6.86
C ALA A 41 -0.17 -3.18 6.39
N HIS A 42 -1.23 -4.00 6.37
CA HIS A 42 -2.59 -3.54 6.08
C HIS A 42 -3.08 -2.53 7.11
N GLN A 43 -2.87 -2.79 8.41
CA GLN A 43 -3.25 -1.86 9.48
C GLN A 43 -2.52 -0.53 9.34
N ILE A 44 -1.20 -0.55 9.12
CA ILE A 44 -0.39 0.67 8.93
C ILE A 44 -0.92 1.53 7.80
N VAL A 45 -1.30 0.93 6.67
CA VAL A 45 -1.86 1.67 5.53
C VAL A 45 -3.24 2.23 5.84
N ASN A 46 -4.12 1.47 6.49
CA ASN A 46 -5.45 1.93 6.87
C ASN A 46 -5.41 3.08 7.89
N ASP A 47 -4.50 3.00 8.87
CA ASP A 47 -4.34 4.00 9.92
C ASP A 47 -3.55 5.23 9.47
N SER A 48 -2.97 5.21 8.26
CA SER A 48 -2.09 6.27 7.76
C SER A 48 -2.78 7.63 7.55
N GLY A 49 -4.12 7.64 7.52
CA GLY A 49 -4.93 8.81 7.17
C GLY A 49 -4.84 9.19 5.68
N LEU A 50 -4.27 8.31 4.84
CA LEU A 50 -4.04 8.55 3.42
C LEU A 50 -5.06 7.86 2.52
N GLY A 51 -6.21 7.39 3.03
CA GLY A 51 -7.11 6.46 2.31
C GLY A 51 -7.56 6.88 0.90
N THR A 52 -7.59 8.17 0.58
CA THR A 52 -7.86 8.67 -0.79
C THR A 52 -6.66 8.59 -1.72
N ARG A 53 -5.43 8.62 -1.18
CA ARG A 53 -4.15 8.62 -1.89
C ARG A 53 -3.40 7.30 -1.81
N LEU A 54 -3.68 6.45 -0.83
CA LEU A 54 -3.03 5.16 -0.62
C LEU A 54 -4.08 4.11 -0.30
N ARG A 55 -4.12 3.06 -1.12
CA ARG A 55 -5.08 1.95 -0.99
C ARG A 55 -4.33 0.64 -0.91
N MET A 56 -4.71 -0.21 0.04
CA MET A 56 -4.21 -1.58 0.11
C MET A 56 -5.08 -2.52 -0.73
N ALA A 57 -4.43 -3.48 -1.37
CA ALA A 57 -5.05 -4.52 -2.17
C ALA A 57 -4.71 -5.91 -1.63
N ASP A 58 -5.72 -6.78 -1.61
CA ASP A 58 -5.66 -8.11 -0.99
C ASP A 58 -5.08 -9.17 -1.95
N GLY A 59 -4.99 -8.86 -3.24
CA GLY A 59 -4.46 -9.77 -4.25
C GLY A 59 -4.15 -9.06 -5.56
N LEU A 60 -3.53 -9.79 -6.49
CA LEU A 60 -3.08 -9.18 -7.75
C LEU A 60 -4.24 -8.65 -8.60
N ARG A 61 -5.35 -9.40 -8.68
CA ARG A 61 -6.54 -8.99 -9.42
C ARG A 61 -7.19 -7.75 -8.82
N ASP A 62 -7.40 -7.77 -7.51
CA ASP A 62 -7.95 -6.64 -6.76
C ASP A 62 -7.05 -5.39 -6.89
N ALA A 63 -5.73 -5.56 -6.87
CA ALA A 63 -4.79 -4.46 -7.07
C ALA A 63 -4.92 -3.84 -8.45
N ALA A 64 -5.08 -4.66 -9.50
CA ALA A 64 -5.29 -4.18 -10.86
C ALA A 64 -6.62 -3.44 -11.02
N GLU A 65 -7.71 -4.01 -10.51
CA GLU A 65 -9.05 -3.40 -10.54
C GLU A 65 -9.07 -2.06 -9.79
N LYS A 66 -8.49 -2.01 -8.58
CA LYS A 66 -8.35 -0.77 -7.79
C LYS A 66 -7.46 0.26 -8.48
N ALA A 67 -6.39 -0.15 -9.15
CA ALA A 67 -5.50 0.76 -9.84
C ALA A 67 -6.20 1.44 -11.03
N VAL A 68 -6.95 0.68 -11.82
CA VAL A 68 -7.76 1.23 -12.94
C VAL A 68 -8.84 2.16 -12.39
N ALA A 69 -9.57 1.75 -11.35
CA ALA A 69 -10.62 2.56 -10.74
C ALA A 69 -10.10 3.82 -10.00
N ALA A 70 -8.81 3.90 -9.69
CA ALA A 70 -8.23 5.06 -9.03
C ALA A 70 -7.89 6.21 -10.00
N VAL A 71 -7.80 5.93 -11.30
CA VAL A 71 -7.49 6.93 -12.34
C VAL A 71 -8.66 7.21 -13.29
N ALA A 72 -9.78 6.50 -13.12
CA ALA A 72 -11.04 6.73 -13.84
C ALA A 72 -11.88 7.79 -13.11
#